data_AF-A0A7S1PKB0-F1
#
_entry.id   AF-A0A7S1PKB0-F1
#
_cell.length_a   1.000
_cell.length_b   1.000
_cell.length_c   1.000
_cell.angle_alpha   90.00
_cell.angle_beta   90.00
_cell.angle_gamma   90.00
#
_symmetry.space_group_name_H-M   'P 1'
#
loop_
_entity.id
_entity.type
_entity.pdbx_description
1 polymer ?
#
loop_
_entity_poly.entity_id
_entity_poly.type
_entity_poly.pdbx_seq_one_letter_code
_entity_poly.pdbx_strand_id
1 'polypeptide(L)'
;RQTPSRSTSGPESRPRVPCRSRGMPKRRHISGEEYARQQTLKKERQSKQNHECFLQERQERLYGKADTATLYEQYSRSEDSTVDRETLRLRQEMLERDRREAAEREKREAAAMAEAARARKVLVCGDARGNLARLFATVEAQEKKVGPFDALLCVGAFLPGVGDVEDSLSAYLGGEKKAPIDCLFIDPGAVMLQAAPRGKTFGRNIHFLGAYGVREVCGLRVAFLSGHYDPEVYERTDVDFVGGAFTSRAVGELQKRARDARQRGIDVLLTCGWPAGIEEQLEGEQGRPPKLDGVPSWELSCAPPLAELCHVIEPRYHLFGSAGVFYQRTPFRAPRRGHACRCIGLGQVGSTSKQQKWLHALALSPMAYMKREDLAQMPAVITACPFGPPTKRQAQEPGDAKDADAKSADAKAAEARADTKEAVAKAAEDAAAGAPAAEAKAAHAQAGGDLPQKAVAALVAGDLAGYAGLAEKLQGQPLIAIGPRGAEDCRSEDPRRKAAEAWLKREPMDGVVRFTFKEEGDLGVVLTKGNTPLILEVLDGSPAAKKAPRVPLSGMVIAVNGYELSPEDPYSQEALKAMSRRPAILDVQWPEDQRLPVVKHA
;
A
#
# COMPACT_ATOMS: atom_id res chain seq x y z
N ARG A 1 47.64 -81.94 11.08
CA ARG A 1 47.76 -83.42 11.13
C ARG A 1 46.34 -84.00 11.00
N GLN A 2 46.18 -85.11 10.26
CA GLN A 2 45.03 -86.03 10.25
C GLN A 2 43.62 -85.48 9.88
N THR A 3 43.22 -85.81 8.65
CA THR A 3 41.86 -86.19 8.21
C THR A 3 41.57 -87.65 8.65
N PRO A 4 40.45 -88.34 8.31
CA PRO A 4 39.28 -88.01 7.48
C PRO A 4 37.93 -88.29 8.23
N SER A 5 36.76 -88.71 7.71
CA SER A 5 36.22 -89.01 6.34
C SER A 5 34.67 -89.02 6.31
N ARG A 6 34.08 -88.64 5.17
CA ARG A 6 32.83 -89.18 4.53
C ARG A 6 31.47 -88.98 5.25
N SER A 7 30.33 -88.84 4.55
CA SER A 7 30.07 -88.84 3.08
C SER A 7 28.68 -88.28 2.71
N THR A 8 28.58 -87.77 1.46
CA THR A 8 27.36 -87.70 0.59
C THR A 8 26.15 -86.86 1.06
N SER A 9 25.46 -86.09 0.22
CA SER A 9 25.50 -85.91 -1.25
C SER A 9 24.93 -84.53 -1.64
N GLY A 10 25.56 -83.82 -2.57
CA GLY A 10 24.93 -83.54 -3.87
C GLY A 10 24.93 -82.03 -4.16
N PRO A 11 25.14 -81.56 -5.41
CA PRO A 11 26.05 -80.44 -5.61
C PRO A 11 25.44 -79.05 -5.88
N GLU A 12 26.17 -78.03 -5.42
CA GLU A 12 26.48 -76.72 -6.04
C GLU A 12 25.45 -76.11 -7.05
N SER A 13 25.06 -74.83 -6.91
CA SER A 13 26.01 -73.74 -7.14
C SER A 13 25.45 -72.32 -6.89
N ARG A 14 26.27 -71.51 -6.20
CA ARG A 14 26.43 -70.04 -6.19
C ARG A 14 25.20 -69.09 -6.16
N PRO A 15 25.11 -68.17 -5.16
CA PRO A 15 24.09 -67.13 -5.14
C PRO A 15 24.37 -66.02 -6.16
N ARG A 16 23.32 -65.49 -6.79
CA ARG A 16 23.37 -64.25 -7.60
C ARG A 16 22.53 -63.14 -6.98
N VAL A 17 23.07 -61.93 -7.10
CA VAL A 17 22.53 -60.61 -6.73
C VAL A 17 21.01 -60.48 -6.98
N PRO A 18 20.22 -59.98 -6.01
CA PRO A 18 18.79 -59.74 -6.22
C PRO A 18 18.55 -58.52 -7.13
N CYS A 19 17.77 -58.71 -8.20
CA CYS A 19 17.39 -57.66 -9.14
C CYS A 19 16.56 -56.55 -8.50
N ARG A 20 16.85 -55.28 -8.86
CA ARG A 20 15.94 -54.14 -8.62
C ARG A 20 14.70 -54.26 -9.51
N SER A 21 13.58 -54.69 -8.94
CA SER A 21 12.27 -54.58 -9.59
C SER A 21 11.81 -53.11 -9.64
N ARG A 22 11.42 -52.61 -10.82
CA ARG A 22 10.82 -51.27 -10.97
C ARG A 22 9.48 -51.21 -10.23
N GLY A 23 9.36 -50.33 -9.24
CA GLY A 23 8.10 -50.12 -8.52
C GLY A 23 7.06 -49.43 -9.40
N MET A 24 5.87 -50.02 -9.53
CA MET A 24 4.72 -49.34 -10.14
C MET A 24 4.17 -48.25 -9.21
N PRO A 25 3.66 -47.13 -9.74
CA PRO A 25 3.01 -46.10 -8.92
C PRO A 25 1.70 -46.64 -8.33
N LYS A 26 1.53 -46.49 -7.01
CA LYS A 26 0.28 -46.84 -6.31
C LYS A 26 -0.88 -46.03 -6.89
N ARG A 27 -1.95 -46.70 -7.34
CA ARG A 27 -3.20 -46.03 -7.73
C ARG A 27 -3.74 -45.24 -6.54
N ARG A 28 -3.96 -43.93 -6.70
CA ARG A 28 -4.76 -43.15 -5.74
C ARG A 28 -6.21 -43.61 -5.84
N HIS A 29 -6.81 -43.98 -4.71
CA HIS A 29 -8.26 -44.15 -4.64
C HIS A 29 -8.92 -42.77 -4.81
N ILE A 30 -9.64 -42.61 -5.91
CA ILE A 30 -10.54 -41.48 -6.16
C ILE A 30 -11.76 -41.68 -5.26
N SER A 31 -12.26 -40.62 -4.61
CA SER A 31 -13.43 -40.75 -3.73
C SER A 31 -14.70 -41.08 -4.54
N GLY A 32 -15.70 -41.70 -3.90
CA GLY A 32 -16.97 -42.00 -4.56
C GLY A 32 -17.67 -40.77 -5.15
N GLU A 33 -17.53 -39.62 -4.48
CA GLU A 33 -18.06 -38.32 -4.93
C GLU A 33 -17.30 -37.76 -6.15
N GLU A 34 -15.96 -37.86 -6.18
CA GLU A 34 -15.18 -37.45 -7.35
C GLU A 34 -15.51 -38.32 -8.57
N TYR A 35 -15.69 -39.63 -8.38
CA TYR A 35 -16.10 -40.52 -9.47
C TYR A 35 -17.50 -40.17 -9.99
N ALA A 36 -18.46 -39.89 -9.11
CA ALA A 36 -19.79 -39.43 -9.50
C ALA A 36 -19.75 -38.10 -10.29
N ARG A 37 -18.96 -37.12 -9.83
CA ARG A 37 -18.76 -35.83 -10.53
C ARG A 37 -18.10 -36.00 -11.91
N GLN A 38 -17.15 -36.93 -12.06
CA GLN A 38 -16.57 -37.22 -13.37
C GLN A 38 -17.56 -37.87 -14.34
N GLN A 39 -18.51 -38.68 -13.83
CA GLN A 39 -19.55 -39.29 -14.65
C GLN A 39 -20.63 -38.29 -15.08
N THR A 40 -21.03 -37.33 -14.23
CA THR A 40 -21.94 -36.25 -14.65
C THR A 40 -21.31 -35.34 -15.69
N LEU A 41 -20.06 -34.90 -15.49
CA LEU A 41 -19.32 -34.09 -16.47
C LEU A 41 -19.13 -34.80 -17.83
N LYS A 42 -18.97 -36.13 -17.84
CA LYS A 42 -18.95 -36.92 -19.08
C LYS A 42 -20.32 -36.91 -19.79
N LYS A 43 -21.41 -37.11 -19.06
CA LYS A 43 -22.77 -37.04 -19.61
C LYS A 43 -23.09 -35.65 -20.17
N GLU A 44 -22.72 -34.58 -19.46
CA GLU A 44 -22.91 -33.21 -19.94
C GLU A 44 -22.13 -32.90 -21.22
N ARG A 45 -20.84 -33.31 -21.29
CA ARG A 45 -20.04 -33.17 -22.51
C ARG A 45 -20.67 -33.90 -23.70
N GLN A 46 -21.10 -35.14 -23.49
CA GLN A 46 -21.70 -35.94 -24.56
C GLN A 46 -23.08 -35.39 -24.98
N SER A 47 -23.86 -34.82 -24.05
CA SER A 47 -25.10 -34.10 -24.36
C SER A 47 -24.86 -32.85 -25.22
N LYS A 48 -23.84 -32.05 -24.88
CA LYS A 48 -23.45 -30.87 -25.70
C LYS A 48 -23.00 -31.28 -27.10
N GLN A 49 -22.15 -32.29 -27.20
CA GLN A 49 -21.62 -32.77 -28.49
C GLN A 49 -22.74 -33.35 -29.38
N ASN A 50 -23.72 -34.05 -28.80
CA ASN A 50 -24.91 -34.50 -29.52
C ASN A 50 -25.79 -33.32 -29.97
N HIS A 51 -25.90 -32.25 -29.16
CA HIS A 51 -26.67 -31.05 -29.49
C HIS A 51 -26.02 -30.24 -30.63
N GLU A 52 -24.69 -30.08 -30.60
CA GLU A 52 -23.92 -29.45 -31.68
C GLU A 52 -24.06 -30.23 -32.98
N CYS A 53 -23.94 -31.56 -32.94
CA CYS A 53 -24.17 -32.42 -34.12
C CYS A 53 -25.59 -32.27 -34.68
N PHE A 54 -26.61 -32.22 -33.82
CA PHE A 54 -28.00 -32.00 -34.24
C PHE A 54 -28.23 -30.61 -34.86
N LEU A 55 -27.61 -29.56 -34.32
CA LEU A 55 -27.67 -28.22 -34.90
C LEU A 55 -26.98 -28.16 -36.27
N GLN A 56 -25.84 -28.85 -36.42
CA GLN A 56 -25.12 -28.96 -37.68
C GLN A 56 -25.93 -29.71 -38.75
N GLU A 57 -26.47 -30.90 -38.44
CA GLU A 57 -27.36 -31.62 -39.35
C GLU A 57 -28.60 -30.80 -39.74
N ARG A 58 -29.16 -30.04 -38.78
CA ARG A 58 -30.30 -29.16 -39.03
C ARG A 58 -29.93 -27.99 -39.95
N GLN A 59 -28.73 -27.42 -39.81
CA GLN A 59 -28.22 -26.40 -40.75
C GLN A 59 -28.00 -27.00 -42.14
N GLU A 60 -27.35 -28.16 -42.25
CA GLU A 60 -27.12 -28.84 -43.53
C GLU A 60 -28.43 -29.21 -44.24
N ARG A 61 -29.51 -29.52 -43.50
CA ARG A 61 -30.85 -29.74 -44.07
C ARG A 61 -31.60 -28.45 -44.45
N LEU A 62 -31.35 -27.34 -43.76
CA LEU A 62 -32.04 -26.05 -44.04
C LEU A 62 -31.36 -25.25 -45.16
N TYR A 63 -30.04 -25.34 -45.27
CA TYR A 63 -29.22 -24.48 -46.14
C TYR A 63 -28.33 -25.26 -47.13
N GLY A 64 -28.40 -26.59 -47.12
CA GLY A 64 -27.47 -27.46 -47.85
C GLY A 64 -26.11 -27.57 -47.14
N LYS A 65 -25.28 -28.51 -47.60
CA LYS A 65 -23.86 -28.52 -47.22
C LYS A 65 -23.16 -27.34 -47.89
N ALA A 66 -22.50 -26.51 -47.09
CA ALA A 66 -21.68 -25.43 -47.60
C ALA A 66 -20.45 -26.00 -48.31
N ASP A 67 -20.49 -26.05 -49.64
CA ASP A 67 -19.33 -26.37 -50.46
C ASP A 67 -18.41 -25.15 -50.51
N THR A 68 -17.44 -25.11 -49.60
CA THR A 68 -16.57 -23.94 -49.37
C THR A 68 -15.63 -23.62 -50.53
N ALA A 69 -15.52 -24.50 -51.52
CA ALA A 69 -14.70 -24.28 -52.72
C ALA A 69 -15.34 -23.28 -53.69
N THR A 70 -16.64 -23.40 -53.99
CA THR A 70 -17.27 -22.70 -55.12
C THR A 70 -17.64 -21.25 -54.83
N LEU A 71 -17.92 -20.90 -53.57
CA LEU A 71 -18.30 -19.53 -53.18
C LEU A 71 -17.12 -18.54 -53.18
N TYR A 72 -15.89 -19.02 -52.94
CA TYR A 72 -14.69 -18.19 -53.00
C TYR A 72 -14.22 -17.97 -54.45
N GLU A 73 -14.30 -19.01 -55.30
CA GLU A 73 -13.94 -18.92 -56.72
C GLU A 73 -14.89 -18.04 -57.55
N GLN A 74 -16.17 -17.94 -57.17
CA GLN A 74 -17.11 -17.02 -57.83
C GLN A 74 -16.84 -15.55 -57.49
N TYR A 75 -16.40 -15.24 -56.26
CA TYR A 75 -16.00 -13.88 -55.88
C TYR A 75 -14.65 -13.46 -56.48
N SER A 76 -13.75 -14.40 -56.79
CA SER A 76 -12.44 -14.09 -57.36
C SER A 76 -12.42 -13.85 -58.88
N ARG A 77 -13.58 -13.73 -59.54
CA ARG A 77 -13.69 -13.64 -61.02
C ARG A 77 -14.36 -12.37 -61.57
N SER A 78 -14.67 -11.38 -60.72
CA SER A 78 -15.00 -10.01 -61.17
C SER A 78 -13.76 -9.12 -61.08
N GLU A 79 -13.33 -8.56 -62.21
CA GLU A 79 -12.02 -7.94 -62.39
C GLU A 79 -11.93 -6.49 -61.87
N ASP A 80 -10.89 -6.18 -61.10
CA ASP A 80 -10.13 -4.92 -61.25
C ASP A 80 -8.70 -5.09 -60.69
N SER A 81 -7.81 -5.64 -61.52
CA SER A 81 -6.56 -6.30 -61.10
C SER A 81 -5.43 -5.38 -60.59
N THR A 82 -5.56 -4.07 -60.76
CA THR A 82 -4.62 -3.07 -60.22
C THR A 82 -5.03 -2.62 -58.82
N VAL A 83 -6.32 -2.36 -58.60
CA VAL A 83 -6.87 -1.88 -57.33
C VAL A 83 -6.67 -2.92 -56.22
N ASP A 84 -6.86 -4.21 -56.50
CA ASP A 84 -6.66 -5.27 -55.49
C ASP A 84 -5.20 -5.36 -55.04
N ARG A 85 -4.22 -5.25 -55.95
CA ARG A 85 -2.79 -5.24 -55.58
C ARG A 85 -2.40 -4.04 -54.73
N GLU A 86 -2.94 -2.86 -55.03
CA GLU A 86 -2.67 -1.65 -54.25
C GLU A 86 -3.34 -1.70 -52.87
N THR A 87 -4.58 -2.21 -52.80
CA THR A 87 -5.31 -2.40 -51.54
C THR A 87 -4.65 -3.45 -50.65
N LEU A 88 -4.20 -4.58 -51.22
CA LEU A 88 -3.43 -5.61 -50.51
C LEU A 88 -2.10 -5.05 -49.98
N ARG A 89 -1.40 -4.22 -50.76
CA ARG A 89 -0.17 -3.54 -50.34
C ARG A 89 -0.43 -2.58 -49.18
N LEU A 90 -1.42 -1.69 -49.28
CA LEU A 90 -1.80 -0.76 -48.21
C LEU A 90 -2.21 -1.52 -46.93
N ARG A 91 -2.88 -2.66 -47.07
CA ARG A 91 -3.23 -3.54 -45.93
C ARG A 91 -2.01 -4.20 -45.30
N GLN A 92 -1.00 -4.58 -46.08
CA GLN A 92 0.29 -5.06 -45.55
C GLN A 92 1.04 -3.94 -44.82
N GLU A 93 1.14 -2.74 -45.43
CA GLU A 93 1.77 -1.57 -44.82
C GLU A 93 1.07 -1.14 -43.51
N MET A 94 -0.27 -1.24 -43.44
CA MET A 94 -1.02 -1.07 -42.18
C MET A 94 -0.67 -2.15 -41.14
N LEU A 95 -0.67 -3.43 -41.52
CA LEU A 95 -0.36 -4.52 -40.58
C LEU A 95 1.10 -4.46 -40.07
N GLU A 96 2.04 -4.02 -40.89
CA GLU A 96 3.42 -3.77 -40.47
C GLU A 96 3.54 -2.57 -39.54
N ARG A 97 2.78 -1.50 -39.82
CA ARG A 97 2.66 -0.35 -38.91
C ARG A 97 2.06 -0.75 -37.57
N ASP A 98 0.96 -1.48 -37.55
CA ASP A 98 0.32 -1.95 -36.32
C ASP A 98 1.25 -2.88 -35.52
N ARG A 99 1.97 -3.77 -36.18
CA ARG A 99 3.02 -4.60 -35.55
C ARG A 99 4.14 -3.77 -34.96
N ARG A 100 4.57 -2.70 -35.65
CA ARG A 100 5.59 -1.78 -35.14
C ARG A 100 5.09 -0.96 -33.96
N GLU A 101 3.88 -0.41 -34.02
CA GLU A 101 3.26 0.32 -32.91
C GLU A 101 3.05 -0.59 -31.69
N ALA A 102 2.66 -1.86 -31.90
CA ALA A 102 2.58 -2.88 -30.85
C ALA A 102 3.95 -3.22 -30.24
N ALA A 103 4.99 -3.43 -31.06
CA ALA A 103 6.34 -3.71 -30.58
C ALA A 103 6.97 -2.51 -29.86
N GLU A 104 6.72 -1.28 -30.32
CA GLU A 104 7.14 -0.06 -29.61
C GLU A 104 6.39 0.10 -28.28
N ARG A 105 5.10 -0.26 -28.22
CA ARG A 105 4.33 -0.31 -26.96
C ARG A 105 4.87 -1.35 -25.99
N GLU A 106 5.09 -2.59 -26.44
CA GLU A 106 5.67 -3.66 -25.62
C GLU A 106 7.05 -3.25 -25.07
N LYS A 107 7.89 -2.64 -25.90
CA LYS A 107 9.19 -2.09 -25.48
C LYS A 107 9.06 -0.98 -24.43
N ARG A 108 8.07 -0.09 -24.54
CA ARG A 108 7.77 0.95 -23.53
C ARG A 108 7.27 0.33 -22.21
N GLU A 109 6.37 -0.64 -22.28
CA GLU A 109 5.84 -1.35 -21.10
C GLU A 109 6.95 -2.15 -20.40
N ALA A 110 7.82 -2.84 -21.14
CA ALA A 110 8.98 -3.54 -20.61
C ALA A 110 10.00 -2.58 -19.97
N ALA A 111 10.26 -1.41 -20.58
CA ALA A 111 11.14 -0.39 -20.00
C ALA A 111 10.57 0.21 -18.71
N ALA A 112 9.26 0.50 -18.68
CA ALA A 112 8.58 0.97 -17.48
C ALA A 112 8.59 -0.09 -16.36
N MET A 113 8.40 -1.37 -16.70
CA MET A 113 8.49 -2.47 -15.75
C MET A 113 9.91 -2.65 -15.20
N ALA A 114 10.94 -2.50 -16.04
CA ALA A 114 12.34 -2.56 -15.62
C ALA A 114 12.72 -1.42 -14.66
N GLU A 115 12.25 -0.19 -14.93
CA GLU A 115 12.45 0.97 -14.05
C GLU A 115 11.67 0.81 -12.73
N ALA A 116 10.43 0.31 -12.78
CA ALA A 116 9.66 0.01 -11.58
C ALA A 116 10.34 -1.08 -10.72
N ALA A 117 10.96 -2.08 -11.35
CA ALA A 117 11.73 -3.14 -10.69
C ALA A 117 13.13 -2.71 -10.21
N ARG A 118 13.62 -1.53 -10.61
CA ARG A 118 14.96 -1.05 -10.25
C ARG A 118 15.15 -0.95 -8.74
N ALA A 119 16.30 -1.41 -8.25
CA ALA A 119 16.71 -1.21 -6.87
C ALA A 119 16.87 0.28 -6.56
N ARG A 120 16.36 0.69 -5.39
CA ARG A 120 16.29 2.09 -4.94
C ARG A 120 17.36 2.34 -3.89
N LYS A 121 18.24 3.30 -4.14
CA LYS A 121 19.24 3.76 -3.20
C LYS A 121 18.59 4.77 -2.27
N VAL A 122 18.30 4.39 -1.03
CA VAL A 122 17.74 5.30 -0.03
C VAL A 122 18.74 5.59 1.07
N LEU A 123 18.81 6.85 1.50
CA LEU A 123 19.45 7.23 2.75
C LEU A 123 18.42 7.16 3.88
N VAL A 124 18.89 6.81 5.07
CA VAL A 124 18.08 6.75 6.29
C VAL A 124 18.78 7.56 7.36
N CYS A 125 18.07 8.49 7.99
CA CYS A 125 18.56 9.35 9.05
C CYS A 125 17.80 9.08 10.36
N GLY A 126 18.50 9.11 11.49
CA GLY A 126 17.89 9.18 12.82
C GLY A 126 17.47 10.60 13.18
N ASP A 127 17.44 10.91 14.48
CA ASP A 127 16.91 12.16 15.02
C ASP A 127 17.66 13.38 14.47
N ALA A 128 16.99 14.19 13.66
CA ALA A 128 17.55 15.41 13.09
C ALA A 128 17.50 16.61 14.05
N ARG A 129 16.48 16.66 14.93
CA ARG A 129 16.24 17.75 15.90
C ARG A 129 16.41 19.16 15.34
N GLY A 130 15.94 19.40 14.12
CA GLY A 130 16.07 20.68 13.44
C GLY A 130 17.43 20.97 12.76
N ASN A 131 18.48 20.16 12.97
CA ASN A 131 19.83 20.38 12.43
C ASN A 131 19.96 20.01 10.93
N LEU A 132 19.15 20.66 10.10
CA LEU A 132 19.01 20.36 8.68
C LEU A 132 20.24 20.77 7.86
N ALA A 133 20.97 21.81 8.28
CA ALA A 133 22.20 22.22 7.61
C ALA A 133 23.26 21.09 7.61
N ARG A 134 23.50 20.45 8.76
CA ARG A 134 24.50 19.37 8.87
C ARG A 134 24.02 18.08 8.22
N LEU A 135 22.72 17.78 8.32
CA LEU A 135 22.09 16.66 7.62
C LEU A 135 22.31 16.78 6.11
N PHE A 136 21.85 17.86 5.49
CA PHE A 136 21.90 18.01 4.04
C PHE A 136 23.32 18.21 3.49
N ALA A 137 24.20 18.93 4.19
CA ALA A 137 25.62 19.01 3.79
C ALA A 137 26.30 17.62 3.79
N THR A 138 25.92 16.73 4.73
CA THR A 138 26.42 15.36 4.75
C THR A 138 25.81 14.52 3.63
N VAL A 139 24.52 14.68 3.34
CA VAL A 139 23.83 14.00 2.22
C VAL A 139 24.49 14.34 0.88
N GLU A 140 24.71 15.63 0.59
CA GLU A 140 25.44 16.05 -0.62
C GLU A 140 26.85 15.45 -0.69
N ALA A 141 27.55 15.39 0.44
CA ALA A 141 28.89 14.80 0.52
C ALA A 141 28.88 13.27 0.30
N GLN A 142 27.76 12.58 0.56
CA GLN A 142 27.58 11.17 0.22
C GLN A 142 27.19 10.98 -1.25
N GLU A 143 26.33 11.82 -1.82
CA GLU A 143 25.99 11.77 -3.25
C GLU A 143 27.23 11.97 -4.13
N LYS A 144 28.08 12.94 -3.79
CA LYS A 144 29.36 13.19 -4.46
C LYS A 144 30.34 12.01 -4.37
N LYS A 145 30.15 11.06 -3.44
CA LYS A 145 31.03 9.89 -3.22
C LYS A 145 30.46 8.57 -3.77
N VAL A 146 29.15 8.34 -3.65
CA VAL A 146 28.48 7.04 -3.91
C VAL A 146 27.55 7.10 -5.14
N GLY A 147 27.36 8.31 -5.69
CA GLY A 147 26.36 8.60 -6.72
C GLY A 147 25.00 8.94 -6.12
N PRO A 148 23.99 9.21 -6.97
CA PRO A 148 22.70 9.74 -6.56
C PRO A 148 21.90 8.77 -5.67
N PHE A 149 21.10 9.32 -4.77
CA PHE A 149 20.10 8.59 -3.98
C PHE A 149 18.68 8.94 -4.42
N ASP A 150 17.78 7.96 -4.42
CA ASP A 150 16.37 8.13 -4.81
C ASP A 150 15.54 8.88 -3.75
N ALA A 151 15.89 8.78 -2.45
CA ALA A 151 15.20 9.46 -1.34
C ALA A 151 16.02 9.42 -0.03
N LEU A 152 15.66 10.30 0.90
CA LEU A 152 16.07 10.32 2.31
C LEU A 152 14.86 10.03 3.21
N LEU A 153 14.99 9.06 4.12
CA LEU A 153 13.97 8.68 5.11
C LEU A 153 14.45 9.04 6.52
N CYS A 154 13.80 10.00 7.18
CA CYS A 154 14.15 10.41 8.54
C CYS A 154 13.19 9.77 9.58
N VAL A 155 13.77 9.18 10.63
CA VAL A 155 13.06 8.53 11.74
C VAL A 155 13.49 9.10 13.10
N GLY A 156 12.61 9.03 14.10
CA GLY A 156 12.82 9.71 15.38
C GLY A 156 12.39 11.18 15.34
N ALA A 157 12.99 12.02 16.18
CA ALA A 157 12.71 13.45 16.26
C ALA A 157 13.33 14.21 15.08
N PHE A 158 12.51 14.64 14.12
CA PHE A 158 12.96 15.48 13.01
C PHE A 158 12.94 16.95 13.39
N LEU A 159 11.90 17.37 14.11
CA LEU A 159 11.74 18.72 14.63
C LEU A 159 12.53 18.96 15.92
N PRO A 160 12.87 20.22 16.23
CA PRO A 160 13.54 20.58 17.48
C PRO A 160 12.61 20.31 18.67
N GLY A 161 13.21 19.84 19.76
CA GLY A 161 12.57 19.73 21.07
C GLY A 161 12.61 21.06 21.83
N VAL A 162 12.01 21.06 23.03
CA VAL A 162 12.09 22.21 23.94
C VAL A 162 13.53 22.38 24.42
N GLY A 163 14.14 23.53 24.10
CA GLY A 163 15.52 23.86 24.46
C GLY A 163 16.57 23.62 23.36
N ASP A 164 16.20 23.03 22.21
CA ASP A 164 17.07 22.98 21.04
C ASP A 164 17.16 24.38 20.38
N VAL A 165 18.37 24.82 20.01
CA VAL A 165 18.63 26.11 19.35
C VAL A 165 19.08 25.84 17.91
N GLU A 166 18.20 26.10 16.93
CA GLU A 166 18.43 25.73 15.52
C GLU A 166 18.01 26.83 14.54
N ASP A 167 18.94 27.74 14.24
CA ASP A 167 18.78 28.81 13.24
C ASP A 167 18.64 28.27 11.79
N SER A 168 18.97 27.00 11.56
CA SER A 168 19.02 26.45 10.20
C SER A 168 17.66 26.00 9.66
N LEU A 169 16.70 25.70 10.53
CA LEU A 169 15.45 25.01 10.21
C LEU A 169 14.48 25.85 9.37
N SER A 170 14.26 27.11 9.77
CA SER A 170 13.32 28.04 9.14
C SER A 170 13.64 28.26 7.65
N ALA A 171 14.92 28.47 7.32
CA ALA A 171 15.38 28.64 5.95
C ALA A 171 15.03 27.45 5.02
N TYR A 172 15.03 26.21 5.54
CA TYR A 172 14.62 25.04 4.76
C TYR A 172 13.09 24.88 4.69
N LEU A 173 12.37 25.08 5.80
CA LEU A 173 10.91 24.90 5.84
C LEU A 173 10.15 26.02 5.11
N GLY A 174 10.66 27.26 5.18
CA GLY A 174 10.20 28.42 4.41
C GLY A 174 10.63 28.39 2.94
N GLY A 175 11.60 27.55 2.58
CA GLY A 175 11.99 27.29 1.18
C GLY A 175 13.06 28.22 0.59
N GLU A 176 13.74 29.01 1.43
CA GLU A 176 14.95 29.77 1.05
C GLU A 176 16.09 28.83 0.65
N LYS A 177 16.25 27.73 1.41
CA LYS A 177 17.19 26.65 1.13
C LYS A 177 16.43 25.41 0.65
N LYS A 178 17.04 24.67 -0.27
CA LYS A 178 16.50 23.43 -0.86
C LYS A 178 17.18 22.21 -0.23
N ALA A 179 16.43 21.15 0.07
CA ALA A 179 17.00 19.84 0.36
C ALA A 179 17.54 19.18 -0.93
N PRO A 180 18.73 18.55 -0.91
CA PRO A 180 19.39 18.03 -2.12
C PRO A 180 18.56 16.92 -2.81
N ILE A 181 17.92 16.07 -2.01
CA ILE A 181 17.03 14.97 -2.41
C ILE A 181 15.74 15.02 -1.60
N ASP A 182 14.72 14.27 -2.05
CA ASP A 182 13.42 14.21 -1.36
C ASP A 182 13.57 13.60 0.04
N CYS A 183 13.33 14.43 1.05
CA CYS A 183 13.48 14.15 2.47
C CYS A 183 12.11 13.89 3.09
N LEU A 184 11.77 12.62 3.31
CA LEU A 184 10.52 12.19 3.91
C LEU A 184 10.73 11.86 5.39
N PHE A 185 9.93 12.43 6.28
CA PHE A 185 10.10 12.28 7.72
C PHE A 185 8.82 11.89 8.47
N ILE A 186 9.01 11.18 9.57
CA ILE A 186 8.07 11.05 10.69
C ILE A 186 8.58 11.90 11.87
N ASP A 187 7.71 12.15 12.86
CA ASP A 187 8.07 12.96 14.03
C ASP A 187 7.27 12.53 15.28
N PRO A 188 7.84 12.55 16.51
CA PRO A 188 7.13 12.18 17.73
C PRO A 188 6.27 13.31 18.33
N GLY A 189 6.39 14.56 17.83
CA GLY A 189 5.78 15.76 18.39
C GLY A 189 4.33 16.01 17.96
N ALA A 190 3.54 16.53 18.89
CA ALA A 190 2.10 16.82 18.71
C ALA A 190 1.80 17.77 17.54
N VAL A 191 2.69 18.73 17.26
CA VAL A 191 2.46 19.84 16.32
C VAL A 191 2.11 19.33 14.92
N MET A 192 2.96 18.50 14.32
CA MET A 192 2.73 18.00 12.96
C MET A 192 1.61 16.96 12.90
N LEU A 193 1.46 16.16 13.96
CA LEU A 193 0.39 15.17 14.08
C LEU A 193 -0.99 15.83 14.02
N GLN A 194 -1.17 16.96 14.70
CA GLN A 194 -2.45 17.68 14.75
C GLN A 194 -2.62 18.66 13.57
N ALA A 195 -1.56 19.38 13.15
CA ALA A 195 -1.64 20.34 12.04
C ALA A 195 -1.68 19.69 10.65
N ALA A 196 -1.06 18.52 10.51
CA ALA A 196 -0.88 17.85 9.23
C ALA A 196 -1.01 16.30 9.35
N PRO A 197 -2.10 15.75 9.93
CA PRO A 197 -2.26 14.31 10.13
C PRO A 197 -2.15 13.47 8.85
N ARG A 198 -2.56 14.03 7.71
CA ARG A 198 -2.43 13.43 6.36
C ARG A 198 -1.10 13.73 5.66
N GLY A 199 -0.11 14.29 6.38
CA GLY A 199 1.17 14.74 5.85
C GLY A 199 1.12 16.16 5.26
N LYS A 200 2.31 16.76 5.09
CA LYS A 200 2.49 18.11 4.52
C LYS A 200 3.88 18.24 3.90
N THR A 201 3.95 18.88 2.73
CA THR A 201 5.23 19.29 2.11
C THR A 201 5.64 20.67 2.63
N PHE A 202 6.92 20.83 2.89
CA PHE A 202 7.57 22.07 3.33
C PHE A 202 8.68 22.45 2.35
N GLY A 203 8.91 23.76 2.19
CA GLY A 203 9.94 24.32 1.33
C GLY A 203 10.06 23.63 -0.03
N ARG A 204 11.28 23.15 -0.33
CA ARG A 204 11.57 22.32 -1.51
C ARG A 204 12.15 20.99 -1.05
N ASN A 205 11.48 19.90 -1.44
CA ASN A 205 11.89 18.51 -1.23
C ASN A 205 11.87 18.03 0.24
N ILE A 206 11.03 18.60 1.12
CA ILE A 206 10.86 18.15 2.52
C ILE A 206 9.39 17.75 2.76
N HIS A 207 9.14 16.54 3.26
CA HIS A 207 7.80 15.95 3.31
C HIS A 207 7.52 15.26 4.64
N PHE A 208 6.62 15.81 5.45
CA PHE A 208 6.04 15.10 6.58
C PHE A 208 5.10 14.01 6.05
N LEU A 209 5.34 12.75 6.42
CA LEU A 209 4.56 11.60 5.97
C LEU A 209 3.13 11.58 6.54
N GLY A 210 2.88 12.26 7.66
CA GLY A 210 1.61 12.23 8.39
C GLY A 210 1.71 11.42 9.68
N ALA A 211 0.58 11.25 10.36
CA ALA A 211 0.56 10.56 11.64
C ALA A 211 0.76 9.04 11.52
N TYR A 212 0.03 8.39 10.61
CA TYR A 212 0.30 7.00 10.22
C TYR A 212 -0.26 6.67 8.84
N GLY A 213 0.28 5.63 8.22
CA GLY A 213 -0.30 5.05 7.01
C GLY A 213 0.68 4.21 6.21
N VAL A 214 0.32 4.00 4.95
CA VAL A 214 1.16 3.40 3.94
C VAL A 214 1.22 4.34 2.75
N ARG A 215 2.42 4.57 2.21
CA ARG A 215 2.68 5.36 1.00
C ARG A 215 3.61 4.56 0.07
N GLU A 216 3.57 4.89 -1.20
CA GLU A 216 4.63 4.52 -2.14
C GLU A 216 5.68 5.64 -2.14
N VAL A 217 6.95 5.29 -1.97
CA VAL A 217 8.07 6.22 -1.92
C VAL A 217 9.14 5.67 -2.86
N CYS A 218 9.34 6.34 -3.99
CA CYS A 218 10.25 5.90 -5.05
C CYS A 218 10.06 4.42 -5.42
N GLY A 219 8.81 3.96 -5.56
CA GLY A 219 8.46 2.56 -5.87
C GLY A 219 8.47 1.59 -4.68
N LEU A 220 8.96 1.98 -3.50
CA LEU A 220 8.92 1.16 -2.28
C LEU A 220 7.60 1.36 -1.53
N ARG A 221 7.00 0.27 -1.02
CA ARG A 221 5.81 0.38 -0.17
C ARG A 221 6.21 0.60 1.28
N VAL A 222 6.12 1.85 1.74
CA VAL A 222 6.56 2.32 3.07
C VAL A 222 5.35 2.46 4.00
N ALA A 223 5.33 1.69 5.09
CA ALA A 223 4.45 1.92 6.23
C ALA A 223 5.14 2.86 7.23
N PHE A 224 4.37 3.70 7.92
CA PHE A 224 4.92 4.63 8.91
C PHE A 224 3.95 4.86 10.07
N LEU A 225 4.52 5.07 11.26
CA LEU A 225 3.84 5.52 12.47
C LEU A 225 4.71 6.59 13.15
N SER A 226 4.22 7.82 13.10
CA SER A 226 4.72 8.98 13.84
C SER A 226 4.19 8.94 15.29
N GLY A 227 4.63 9.87 16.13
CA GLY A 227 4.29 9.89 17.56
C GLY A 227 5.14 8.98 18.43
N HIS A 228 4.85 8.96 19.73
CA HIS A 228 5.52 8.13 20.74
C HIS A 228 4.53 7.20 21.45
N TYR A 229 5.06 6.24 22.21
CA TYR A 229 4.26 5.36 23.06
C TYR A 229 4.12 5.98 24.45
N ASP A 230 2.90 6.00 24.97
CA ASP A 230 2.57 6.34 26.34
C ASP A 230 1.54 5.30 26.84
N PRO A 231 1.86 4.50 27.88
CA PRO A 231 0.98 3.46 28.38
C PRO A 231 -0.34 3.99 28.97
N GLU A 232 -0.38 5.22 29.49
CA GLU A 232 -1.57 5.77 30.15
C GLU A 232 -2.69 6.08 29.15
N VAL A 233 -2.32 6.49 27.93
CA VAL A 233 -3.29 6.84 26.87
C VAL A 233 -3.44 5.77 25.78
N TYR A 234 -2.53 4.79 25.69
CA TYR A 234 -2.50 3.84 24.59
C TYR A 234 -3.79 3.02 24.43
N GLU A 235 -4.39 2.56 25.53
CA GLU A 235 -5.59 1.69 25.48
C GLU A 235 -6.87 2.44 25.03
N ARG A 236 -6.81 3.76 24.77
CA ARG A 236 -7.90 4.50 24.16
C ARG A 236 -8.23 3.98 22.75
N THR A 237 -9.53 3.93 22.45
CA THR A 237 -10.07 3.45 21.15
C THR A 237 -10.95 4.48 20.44
N ASP A 238 -11.16 5.64 21.07
CA ASP A 238 -12.01 6.73 20.59
C ASP A 238 -11.25 7.72 19.68
N VAL A 239 -9.96 7.94 19.97
CA VAL A 239 -9.06 8.87 19.26
C VAL A 239 -7.84 8.14 18.71
N ASP A 240 -7.19 8.70 17.69
CA ASP A 240 -5.97 8.09 17.11
C ASP A 240 -4.70 8.50 17.89
N PHE A 241 -4.67 9.74 18.41
CA PHE A 241 -3.55 10.29 19.18
C PHE A 241 -4.07 11.17 20.34
N VAL A 242 -3.24 11.29 21.37
CA VAL A 242 -3.39 12.27 22.46
C VAL A 242 -2.08 13.04 22.54
N GLY A 243 -2.09 14.33 22.18
CA GLY A 243 -0.86 15.10 22.02
C GLY A 243 0.04 14.49 20.93
N GLY A 244 1.20 13.98 21.35
CA GLY A 244 2.13 13.23 20.50
C GLY A 244 2.05 11.70 20.63
N ALA A 245 1.27 11.18 21.59
CA ALA A 245 1.19 9.76 21.85
C ALA A 245 0.18 9.07 20.93
N PHE A 246 0.54 7.93 20.34
CA PHE A 246 -0.37 7.12 19.52
C PHE A 246 -1.21 6.17 20.39
N THR A 247 -2.44 5.89 19.97
CA THR A 247 -3.33 4.94 20.64
C THR A 247 -3.40 3.58 19.92
N SER A 248 -4.02 2.61 20.58
CA SER A 248 -4.37 1.29 20.02
C SER A 248 -5.19 1.41 18.73
N ARG A 249 -6.00 2.46 18.59
CA ARG A 249 -6.77 2.76 17.38
C ARG A 249 -5.86 3.06 16.18
N ALA A 250 -4.87 3.95 16.34
CA ALA A 250 -3.94 4.29 15.26
C ALA A 250 -3.10 3.07 14.82
N VAL A 251 -2.61 2.29 15.79
CA VAL A 251 -1.89 1.04 15.52
C VAL A 251 -2.79 0.04 14.77
N GLY A 252 -4.03 -0.16 15.23
CA GLY A 252 -5.01 -1.05 14.59
C GLY A 252 -5.37 -0.62 13.16
N GLU A 253 -5.57 0.68 12.92
CA GLU A 253 -5.83 1.22 11.58
C GLU A 253 -4.63 1.10 10.65
N LEU A 254 -3.40 1.30 11.14
CA LEU A 254 -2.18 1.05 10.37
C LEU A 254 -2.05 -0.43 10.00
N GLN A 255 -2.29 -1.36 10.93
CA GLN A 255 -2.29 -2.80 10.67
C GLN A 255 -3.30 -3.18 9.57
N LYS A 256 -4.52 -2.62 9.60
CA LYS A 256 -5.54 -2.82 8.54
C LYS A 256 -5.03 -2.33 7.18
N ARG A 257 -4.50 -1.09 7.11
CA ARG A 257 -3.98 -0.49 5.86
C ARG A 257 -2.77 -1.24 5.29
N ALA A 258 -1.89 -1.76 6.15
CA ALA A 258 -0.72 -2.53 5.72
C ALA A 258 -1.09 -3.90 5.13
N ARG A 259 -2.12 -4.57 5.69
CA ARG A 259 -2.60 -5.91 5.32
C ARG A 259 -3.40 -6.00 4.00
N ASP A 260 -3.32 -5.01 3.11
CA ASP A 260 -3.93 -5.10 1.77
C ASP A 260 -3.51 -6.39 1.03
N ALA A 261 -4.48 -7.28 0.81
CA ALA A 261 -4.28 -8.58 0.17
C ALA A 261 -3.88 -8.48 -1.31
N ARG A 262 -4.08 -7.32 -1.94
CA ARG A 262 -3.63 -7.05 -3.32
C ARG A 262 -2.13 -6.77 -3.41
N GLN A 263 -1.45 -6.58 -2.27
CA GLN A 263 -0.05 -6.15 -2.18
C GLN A 263 0.87 -7.23 -1.60
N ARG A 264 2.12 -7.30 -2.08
CA ARG A 264 3.07 -8.37 -1.69
C ARG A 264 3.62 -8.26 -0.26
N GLY A 265 3.53 -7.10 0.38
CA GLY A 265 4.03 -6.87 1.73
C GLY A 265 4.29 -5.38 1.98
N ILE A 266 5.18 -5.08 2.93
CA ILE A 266 5.72 -3.74 3.20
C ILE A 266 7.24 -3.82 3.05
N ASP A 267 7.83 -2.95 2.22
CA ASP A 267 9.27 -2.89 2.04
C ASP A 267 9.94 -2.33 3.29
N VAL A 268 9.40 -1.23 3.82
CA VAL A 268 9.97 -0.48 4.94
C VAL A 268 8.87 -0.07 5.92
N LEU A 269 9.09 -0.30 7.21
CA LEU A 269 8.33 0.27 8.32
C LEU A 269 9.17 1.34 9.00
N LEU A 270 8.63 2.55 9.15
CA LEU A 270 9.23 3.69 9.85
C LEU A 270 8.50 3.91 11.18
N THR A 271 9.22 3.97 12.30
CA THR A 271 8.66 4.32 13.62
C THR A 271 9.60 5.26 14.37
N CYS A 272 9.09 6.16 15.22
CA CYS A 272 9.97 6.99 16.04
C CYS A 272 10.66 6.14 17.12
N GLY A 273 9.84 5.44 17.92
CA GLY A 273 10.31 4.48 18.94
C GLY A 273 10.73 3.13 18.37
N TRP A 274 11.32 2.32 19.25
CA TRP A 274 11.82 0.97 18.99
C TRP A 274 10.74 -0.08 19.32
N PRO A 275 10.74 -1.25 18.68
CA PRO A 275 9.95 -2.38 19.15
C PRO A 275 10.54 -2.94 20.47
N ALA A 276 9.70 -3.28 21.44
CA ALA A 276 10.13 -3.98 22.65
C ALA A 276 10.61 -5.42 22.36
N GLY A 277 11.50 -5.95 23.19
CA GLY A 277 12.07 -7.31 23.03
C GLY A 277 13.00 -7.45 21.82
N ILE A 278 13.48 -6.35 21.23
CA ILE A 278 14.38 -6.36 20.06
C ILE A 278 15.67 -7.18 20.29
N GLU A 279 16.08 -7.30 21.55
CA GLU A 279 17.24 -8.02 22.07
C GLU A 279 16.99 -9.52 22.35
N GLU A 280 15.73 -9.98 22.28
CA GLU A 280 15.38 -11.39 22.43
C GLU A 280 15.89 -12.22 21.25
N GLN A 281 15.98 -13.54 21.41
CA GLN A 281 16.38 -14.48 20.36
C GLN A 281 17.76 -14.17 19.73
N LEU A 282 18.69 -13.63 20.52
CA LEU A 282 20.08 -13.36 20.15
C LEU A 282 21.03 -14.24 20.96
N GLU A 283 22.12 -14.69 20.33
CA GLU A 283 23.17 -15.47 20.97
C GLU A 283 24.22 -14.54 21.60
N GLY A 284 24.19 -14.42 22.93
CA GLY A 284 25.18 -13.66 23.72
C GLY A 284 25.02 -12.14 23.70
N GLU A 285 25.79 -11.47 24.57
CA GLU A 285 25.70 -10.01 24.77
C GLU A 285 26.13 -9.18 23.55
N GLN A 286 27.04 -9.69 22.71
CA GLN A 286 27.56 -8.93 21.56
C GLN A 286 26.50 -8.62 20.48
N GLY A 287 25.39 -9.36 20.47
CA GLY A 287 24.27 -9.09 19.57
C GLY A 287 23.37 -7.94 20.02
N ARG A 288 23.46 -7.50 21.28
CA ARG A 288 22.50 -6.57 21.91
C ARG A 288 22.81 -5.10 21.60
N PRO A 289 21.83 -4.18 21.76
CA PRO A 289 22.09 -2.75 21.56
C PRO A 289 23.09 -2.22 22.61
N PRO A 290 24.10 -1.43 22.22
CA PRO A 290 25.13 -0.98 23.15
C PRO A 290 24.57 0.05 24.15
N LYS A 291 25.01 -0.06 25.40
CA LYS A 291 24.75 0.94 26.44
C LYS A 291 25.91 1.94 26.44
N LEU A 292 25.60 3.24 26.40
CA LEU A 292 26.58 4.32 26.26
C LEU A 292 26.45 5.31 27.41
N ASP A 293 27.57 5.72 28.00
CA ASP A 293 27.58 6.70 29.07
C ASP A 293 27.01 8.05 28.60
N GLY A 294 26.15 8.66 29.42
CA GLY A 294 25.51 9.95 29.11
C GLY A 294 24.39 9.89 28.06
N VAL A 295 24.07 8.71 27.51
CA VAL A 295 22.89 8.51 26.64
C VAL A 295 21.81 7.78 27.45
N PRO A 296 20.53 8.18 27.37
CA PRO A 296 19.44 7.42 27.99
C PRO A 296 19.41 5.97 27.51
N SER A 297 18.97 5.07 28.40
CA SER A 297 18.78 3.65 28.08
C SER A 297 17.83 3.50 26.88
N TRP A 298 18.24 2.70 25.88
CA TRP A 298 17.47 2.49 24.66
C TRP A 298 16.14 1.77 24.94
N GLU A 299 16.08 1.02 26.04
CA GLU A 299 14.87 0.40 26.58
C GLU A 299 13.75 1.42 26.84
N LEU A 300 14.07 2.68 27.16
CA LEU A 300 13.09 3.77 27.31
C LEU A 300 12.43 4.18 25.99
N SER A 301 13.06 3.89 24.86
CA SER A 301 12.47 4.09 23.52
C SER A 301 11.68 2.88 23.02
N CYS A 302 11.69 1.76 23.75
CA CYS A 302 10.99 0.54 23.36
C CYS A 302 9.50 0.58 23.71
N ALA A 303 8.67 0.14 22.77
CA ALA A 303 7.23 0.12 22.90
C ALA A 303 6.67 -1.26 22.49
N PRO A 304 5.90 -1.95 23.36
CA PRO A 304 5.25 -3.23 23.01
C PRO A 304 4.36 -3.15 21.76
N PRO A 305 3.53 -2.10 21.56
CA PRO A 305 2.74 -1.97 20.32
C PRO A 305 3.56 -1.96 19.03
N LEU A 306 4.82 -1.50 19.07
CA LEU A 306 5.69 -1.47 17.89
C LEU A 306 6.28 -2.84 17.57
N ALA A 307 6.49 -3.70 18.59
CA ALA A 307 6.82 -5.10 18.40
C ALA A 307 5.65 -5.88 17.80
N GLU A 308 4.44 -5.69 18.37
CA GLU A 308 3.19 -6.26 17.84
C GLU A 308 2.95 -5.81 16.38
N LEU A 309 3.14 -4.51 16.08
CA LEU A 309 3.04 -3.95 14.74
C LEU A 309 4.03 -4.58 13.75
N CYS A 310 5.30 -4.76 14.16
CA CYS A 310 6.31 -5.38 13.32
C CYS A 310 6.00 -6.86 13.06
N HIS A 311 5.60 -7.62 14.09
CA HIS A 311 5.12 -9.00 13.96
C HIS A 311 3.89 -9.10 13.03
N VAL A 312 2.97 -8.14 13.11
CA VAL A 312 1.74 -8.13 12.31
C VAL A 312 1.96 -7.72 10.85
N ILE A 313 2.81 -6.73 10.59
CA ILE A 313 3.06 -6.22 9.24
C ILE A 313 4.06 -7.08 8.48
N GLU A 314 5.05 -7.65 9.17
CA GLU A 314 6.19 -8.35 8.59
C GLU A 314 6.88 -7.53 7.48
N PRO A 315 7.45 -6.34 7.81
CA PRO A 315 8.21 -5.56 6.85
C PRO A 315 9.51 -6.28 6.46
N ARG A 316 10.20 -5.83 5.40
CA ARG A 316 11.58 -6.28 5.12
C ARG A 316 12.61 -5.47 5.90
N TYR A 317 12.33 -4.19 6.15
CA TYR A 317 13.13 -3.29 6.95
C TYR A 317 12.25 -2.58 7.98
N HIS A 318 12.69 -2.52 9.24
CA HIS A 318 12.08 -1.69 10.27
C HIS A 318 13.14 -0.70 10.74
N LEU A 319 12.90 0.58 10.50
CA LEU A 319 13.84 1.68 10.73
C LEU A 319 13.28 2.57 11.84
N PHE A 320 14.10 2.88 12.84
CA PHE A 320 13.68 3.63 14.02
C PHE A 320 14.79 4.52 14.62
N GLY A 321 14.40 5.50 15.44
CA GLY A 321 15.30 6.51 16.03
C GLY A 321 15.11 6.67 17.54
N SER A 322 15.30 7.87 18.05
CA SER A 322 14.99 8.36 19.41
C SER A 322 15.75 7.75 20.60
N ALA A 323 16.34 6.56 20.47
CA ALA A 323 17.24 5.99 21.47
C ALA A 323 18.65 6.63 21.46
N GLY A 324 18.99 7.47 20.48
CA GLY A 324 20.32 8.08 20.35
C GLY A 324 21.46 7.11 19.97
N VAL A 325 21.17 5.83 19.78
CA VAL A 325 22.12 4.74 19.56
C VAL A 325 21.96 4.14 18.16
N PHE A 326 23.08 3.89 17.47
CA PHE A 326 23.10 3.07 16.26
C PHE A 326 23.10 1.59 16.61
N TYR A 327 22.14 0.87 16.06
CA TYR A 327 22.01 -0.57 16.27
C TYR A 327 21.52 -1.24 15.01
N GLN A 328 22.19 -2.31 14.58
CA GLN A 328 21.78 -3.12 13.44
C GLN A 328 21.59 -4.55 13.95
N ARG A 329 20.35 -4.93 14.23
CA ARG A 329 20.03 -6.27 14.73
C ARG A 329 20.40 -7.31 13.67
N THR A 330 20.91 -8.47 14.10
CA THR A 330 20.93 -9.69 13.29
C THR A 330 19.55 -9.91 12.65
N PRO A 331 19.45 -10.22 11.35
CA PRO A 331 18.16 -10.41 10.69
C PRO A 331 17.37 -11.58 11.31
N PHE A 332 16.05 -11.52 11.22
CA PHE A 332 15.17 -12.62 11.62
C PHE A 332 14.18 -12.99 10.51
N ARG A 333 13.65 -14.21 10.56
CA ARG A 333 12.66 -14.68 9.57
C ARG A 333 11.25 -14.19 9.94
N ALA A 334 10.57 -13.54 8.99
CA ALA A 334 9.17 -13.16 9.11
C ALA A 334 8.29 -14.42 9.28
N PRO A 335 7.47 -14.55 10.34
CA PRO A 335 6.77 -15.80 10.67
C PRO A 335 5.85 -16.34 9.56
N ARG A 336 5.06 -15.49 8.88
CA ARG A 336 4.05 -15.93 7.90
C ARG A 336 4.51 -15.78 6.46
N ARG A 337 5.11 -14.64 6.10
CA ARG A 337 5.62 -14.35 4.75
C ARG A 337 6.97 -15.00 4.46
N GLY A 338 7.72 -15.35 5.49
CA GLY A 338 8.93 -16.17 5.38
C GLY A 338 10.17 -15.48 4.80
N HIS A 339 10.13 -14.17 4.50
CA HIS A 339 11.28 -13.35 4.09
C HIS A 339 12.11 -12.88 5.30
N ALA A 340 13.31 -12.36 5.06
CA ALA A 340 14.16 -11.80 6.13
C ALA A 340 13.80 -10.35 6.48
N CYS A 341 13.48 -10.09 7.75
CA CYS A 341 13.30 -8.75 8.33
C CYS A 341 14.62 -8.24 8.92
N ARG A 342 14.89 -6.94 8.77
CA ARG A 342 16.09 -6.24 9.26
C ARG A 342 15.69 -5.02 10.08
N CYS A 343 16.10 -4.97 11.34
CA CYS A 343 15.83 -3.83 12.22
C CYS A 343 17.09 -2.95 12.33
N ILE A 344 16.93 -1.64 12.11
CA ILE A 344 18.03 -0.66 12.21
C ILE A 344 17.56 0.54 13.05
N GLY A 345 18.21 0.72 14.20
CA GLY A 345 18.15 1.93 15.01
C GLY A 345 19.25 2.91 14.62
N LEU A 346 18.95 4.21 14.64
CA LEU A 346 19.86 5.28 14.26
C LEU A 346 20.04 6.29 15.41
N GLY A 347 21.24 6.86 15.51
CA GLY A 347 21.56 7.92 16.45
C GLY A 347 21.15 9.32 15.97
N GLN A 348 21.46 10.33 16.79
CA GLN A 348 21.15 11.74 16.51
C GLN A 348 22.13 12.38 15.51
N VAL A 349 21.60 13.23 14.63
CA VAL A 349 22.38 14.02 13.67
C VAL A 349 23.48 14.79 14.39
N GLY A 350 24.69 14.61 13.87
CA GLY A 350 25.86 15.34 14.32
C GLY A 350 26.71 14.63 15.38
N SER A 351 26.29 13.46 15.87
CA SER A 351 27.22 12.59 16.60
C SER A 351 28.38 12.15 15.70
N THR A 352 29.56 12.01 16.30
CA THR A 352 30.81 11.54 15.66
C THR A 352 31.15 10.10 16.03
N SER A 353 30.46 9.51 17.02
CA SER A 353 30.71 8.12 17.45
C SER A 353 30.10 7.11 16.48
N LYS A 354 30.84 6.02 16.21
CA LYS A 354 30.33 4.89 15.41
C LYS A 354 29.11 4.22 16.04
N GLN A 355 29.04 4.19 17.38
CA GLN A 355 27.90 3.65 18.14
C GLN A 355 26.68 4.57 18.14
N GLN A 356 26.79 5.77 17.59
CA GLN A 356 25.70 6.74 17.41
C GLN A 356 25.60 7.20 15.95
N LYS A 357 26.00 6.33 15.00
CA LYS A 357 25.86 6.57 13.57
C LYS A 357 24.40 6.92 13.24
N TRP A 358 24.21 8.12 12.70
CA TRP A 358 22.91 8.72 12.43
C TRP A 358 22.48 8.67 10.97
N LEU A 359 23.37 8.35 10.03
CA LEU A 359 23.08 8.23 8.59
C LEU A 359 23.49 6.85 8.06
N HIS A 360 22.58 6.15 7.37
CA HIS A 360 22.80 4.83 6.80
C HIS A 360 22.26 4.75 5.36
N ALA A 361 22.97 4.07 4.45
CA ALA A 361 22.57 3.90 3.06
C ALA A 361 22.08 2.47 2.80
N LEU A 362 20.93 2.32 2.12
CA LEU A 362 20.34 1.04 1.75
C LEU A 362 20.08 0.99 0.24
N ALA A 363 20.22 -0.20 -0.36
CA ALA A 363 19.80 -0.48 -1.74
C ALA A 363 18.64 -1.49 -1.70
N LEU A 364 17.44 -1.04 -2.06
CA LEU A 364 16.19 -1.76 -1.83
C LEU A 364 15.46 -2.04 -3.16
N SER A 365 15.42 -3.30 -3.60
CA SER A 365 14.53 -3.73 -4.69
C SER A 365 13.08 -3.82 -4.19
N PRO A 366 12.08 -3.21 -4.84
CA PRO A 366 10.70 -3.23 -4.34
C PRO A 366 10.04 -4.61 -4.33
N MET A 367 9.37 -4.99 -3.23
CA MET A 367 8.66 -6.27 -3.08
C MET A 367 7.64 -6.56 -4.18
N ALA A 368 7.03 -5.53 -4.75
CA ALA A 368 6.05 -5.63 -5.83
C ALA A 368 6.64 -6.26 -7.12
N TYR A 369 7.96 -6.16 -7.33
CA TYR A 369 8.64 -6.61 -8.55
C TYR A 369 9.70 -7.71 -8.30
N MET A 370 10.15 -7.93 -7.07
CA MET A 370 11.07 -9.05 -6.75
C MET A 370 10.44 -10.43 -7.00
N LYS A 371 11.24 -11.39 -7.47
CA LYS A 371 10.81 -12.80 -7.60
C LYS A 371 10.58 -13.43 -6.22
N ARG A 372 9.80 -14.52 -6.17
CA ARG A 372 9.47 -15.19 -4.89
C ARG A 372 10.72 -15.82 -4.27
N GLU A 373 11.59 -16.34 -5.12
CA GLU A 373 12.86 -16.96 -4.80
C GLU A 373 13.80 -15.93 -4.17
N ASP A 374 13.93 -14.74 -4.78
CA ASP A 374 14.75 -13.63 -4.27
C ASP A 374 14.26 -13.10 -2.91
N LEU A 375 12.93 -13.08 -2.69
CA LEU A 375 12.33 -12.70 -1.40
C LEU A 375 12.54 -13.77 -0.32
N ALA A 376 12.67 -15.03 -0.71
CA ALA A 376 12.92 -16.16 0.19
C ALA A 376 14.42 -16.38 0.52
N GLN A 377 15.34 -15.65 -0.13
CA GLN A 377 16.77 -15.72 0.18
C GLN A 377 17.04 -15.21 1.61
N MET A 378 17.68 -16.05 2.41
CA MET A 378 18.06 -15.73 3.78
C MET A 378 19.52 -15.27 3.86
N PRO A 379 19.85 -14.28 4.72
CA PRO A 379 21.23 -14.00 5.10
C PRO A 379 21.92 -15.21 5.74
N ALA A 380 23.25 -15.26 5.68
CA ALA A 380 24.05 -16.35 6.24
C ALA A 380 23.86 -16.55 7.76
N VAL A 381 23.56 -15.48 8.49
CA VAL A 381 23.19 -15.52 9.91
C VAL A 381 21.77 -14.98 10.05
N ILE A 382 20.90 -15.75 10.71
CA ILE A 382 19.50 -15.42 10.92
C ILE A 382 19.02 -15.98 12.25
N THR A 383 18.15 -15.24 12.96
CA THR A 383 17.54 -15.70 14.21
C THR A 383 16.05 -16.02 14.05
N ALA A 384 15.47 -16.61 15.11
CA ALA A 384 14.03 -16.58 15.30
C ALA A 384 13.51 -15.14 15.39
N CYS A 385 12.22 -14.94 15.11
CA CYS A 385 11.55 -13.66 15.27
C CYS A 385 11.53 -13.27 16.77
N PRO A 386 12.03 -12.09 17.17
CA PRO A 386 12.01 -11.66 18.57
C PRO A 386 10.60 -11.24 19.05
N PHE A 387 9.64 -11.04 18.14
CA PHE A 387 8.34 -10.48 18.47
C PHE A 387 7.26 -11.56 18.49
N GLY A 388 6.42 -11.54 19.54
CA GLY A 388 5.24 -12.38 19.67
C GLY A 388 3.99 -11.84 18.97
N PRO A 389 2.91 -12.64 18.89
CA PRO A 389 1.59 -12.15 18.48
C PRO A 389 1.04 -11.15 19.53
N PRO A 390 0.09 -10.27 19.15
CA PRO A 390 -0.51 -9.32 20.09
C PRO A 390 -1.20 -10.05 21.24
N THR A 391 -0.64 -9.92 22.44
CA THR A 391 -1.21 -10.45 23.68
C THR A 391 -2.44 -9.63 24.04
N LYS A 392 -3.59 -10.29 24.28
CA LYS A 392 -4.73 -9.62 24.92
C LYS A 392 -4.30 -9.23 26.33
N ARG A 393 -4.04 -7.94 26.55
CA ARG A 393 -3.77 -7.39 27.88
C ARG A 393 -5.05 -7.53 28.69
N GLN A 394 -5.04 -8.45 29.64
CA GLN A 394 -6.04 -8.44 30.70
C GLN A 394 -5.77 -7.20 31.54
N ALA A 395 -6.81 -6.41 31.82
CA ALA A 395 -6.68 -5.32 32.79
C ALA A 395 -6.23 -5.94 34.11
N GLN A 396 -5.07 -5.53 34.62
CA GLN A 396 -4.62 -5.95 35.93
C GLN A 396 -5.51 -5.26 36.97
N GLU A 397 -6.41 -6.03 37.58
CA GLU A 397 -6.99 -5.62 38.86
C GLU A 397 -5.84 -5.44 39.88
N PRO A 398 -5.88 -4.41 40.73
CA PRO A 398 -4.87 -4.21 41.76
C PRO A 398 -4.98 -5.31 42.81
N GLY A 399 -4.22 -6.39 42.62
CA GLY A 399 -4.19 -7.53 43.53
C GLY A 399 -3.52 -7.18 44.86
N ASP A 400 -4.19 -7.50 45.97
CA ASP A 400 -3.69 -7.30 47.32
C ASP A 400 -2.34 -8.00 47.57
N ALA A 401 -1.27 -7.22 47.70
CA ALA A 401 0.02 -7.68 48.18
C ALA A 401 0.27 -7.12 49.59
N LYS A 402 0.13 -7.98 50.60
CA LYS A 402 0.45 -7.65 52.00
C LYS A 402 1.97 -7.57 52.21
N ASP A 403 2.39 -6.48 52.82
CA ASP A 403 3.58 -6.28 53.68
C ASP A 403 4.79 -7.21 53.51
N ALA A 404 5.90 -6.64 53.00
CA ALA A 404 7.19 -6.65 53.71
C ALA A 404 8.14 -5.55 53.20
N ASP A 405 8.58 -4.68 54.14
CA ASP A 405 9.77 -3.81 54.09
C ASP A 405 9.99 -2.85 52.91
N ALA A 406 9.34 -1.69 52.99
CA ALA A 406 9.85 -0.44 52.45
C ALA A 406 10.54 0.40 53.55
N LYS A 407 11.80 0.84 53.33
CA LYS A 407 12.40 1.97 54.06
C LYS A 407 13.27 2.87 53.16
N SER A 408 13.03 4.18 53.30
CA SER A 408 13.68 5.34 52.64
C SER A 408 13.69 5.31 51.10
N ALA A 409 12.98 6.18 50.37
CA ALA A 409 12.89 7.62 50.60
C ALA A 409 11.65 8.26 49.95
N ASP A 410 10.51 8.25 50.64
CA ASP A 410 9.31 8.99 50.25
C ASP A 410 8.92 9.97 51.37
N ALA A 411 9.18 11.27 51.14
CA ALA A 411 8.86 12.35 52.08
C ALA A 411 8.62 13.73 51.42
N LYS A 412 8.47 13.79 50.09
CA LYS A 412 8.21 15.05 49.36
C LYS A 412 7.19 14.96 48.21
N ALA A 413 6.51 13.82 48.01
CA ALA A 413 5.51 13.63 46.95
C ALA A 413 4.06 13.47 47.47
N ALA A 414 3.84 13.56 48.79
CA ALA A 414 2.55 13.23 49.41
C ALA A 414 1.59 14.41 49.57
N GLU A 415 2.09 15.65 49.68
CA GLU A 415 1.26 16.82 50.07
C GLU A 415 0.54 17.49 48.90
N ALA A 416 0.90 17.17 47.65
CA ALA A 416 0.21 17.65 46.44
C ALA A 416 -0.95 16.73 45.98
N ARG A 417 -1.32 15.72 46.77
CA ARG A 417 -2.27 14.65 46.38
C ARG A 417 -3.65 14.72 47.05
N ALA A 418 -3.91 15.74 47.88
CA ALA A 418 -5.22 15.95 48.51
C ALA A 418 -6.17 16.78 47.62
N ASP A 419 -5.73 17.94 47.12
CA ASP A 419 -6.61 18.94 46.51
C ASP A 419 -7.13 18.58 45.11
N THR A 420 -6.50 17.63 44.40
CA THR A 420 -6.93 17.22 43.06
C THR A 420 -8.10 16.23 43.07
N LYS A 421 -8.37 15.55 44.19
CA LYS A 421 -9.38 14.48 44.25
C LYS A 421 -10.81 15.01 44.38
N GLU A 422 -10.97 16.18 44.99
CA GLU A 422 -12.27 16.84 45.17
C GLU A 422 -12.72 17.62 43.92
N ALA A 423 -11.75 18.13 43.13
CA ALA A 423 -12.03 18.79 41.85
C ALA A 423 -12.52 17.82 40.75
N VAL A 424 -11.97 16.60 40.69
CA VAL A 424 -12.32 15.61 39.65
C VAL A 424 -13.69 14.97 39.89
N ALA A 425 -14.10 14.80 41.15
CA ALA A 425 -15.43 14.30 41.49
C ALA A 425 -16.55 15.24 40.99
N LYS A 426 -16.35 16.56 41.13
CA LYS A 426 -17.34 17.57 40.75
C LYS A 426 -17.53 17.70 39.24
N ALA A 427 -16.49 17.46 38.44
CA ALA A 427 -16.57 17.50 36.98
C ALA A 427 -17.27 16.26 36.36
N ALA A 428 -17.41 15.17 37.11
CA ALA A 428 -18.06 13.94 36.62
C ALA A 428 -19.59 13.97 36.72
N GLU A 429 -20.16 14.79 37.61
CA GLU A 429 -21.61 14.85 37.86
C GLU A 429 -22.34 15.75 36.84
N ASP A 430 -21.70 16.83 36.37
CA ASP A 430 -22.24 17.74 35.34
C ASP A 430 -22.27 17.12 33.92
N ALA A 431 -21.64 15.96 33.69
CA ALA A 431 -21.59 15.30 32.39
C ALA A 431 -22.79 14.39 32.07
N ALA A 432 -23.75 14.25 33.01
CA ALA A 432 -24.82 13.25 32.94
C ALA A 432 -26.15 13.75 32.30
N ALA A 433 -26.20 14.96 31.73
CA ALA A 433 -27.37 15.51 31.06
C ALA A 433 -27.16 15.61 29.52
N GLY A 434 -27.90 14.81 28.75
CA GLY A 434 -27.63 14.61 27.32
C GLY A 434 -28.32 15.59 26.35
N ALA A 435 -27.61 15.94 25.27
CA ALA A 435 -28.12 16.50 24.02
C ALA A 435 -27.27 15.98 22.83
N PRO A 436 -27.79 15.91 21.60
CA PRO A 436 -27.25 15.00 20.57
C PRO A 436 -25.95 15.47 19.89
N ALA A 437 -25.14 14.48 19.48
CA ALA A 437 -23.78 14.63 18.91
C ALA A 437 -23.66 15.32 17.53
N ALA A 438 -24.63 16.15 17.13
CA ALA A 438 -24.61 16.89 15.88
C ALA A 438 -24.02 18.31 16.03
N GLU A 439 -24.32 19.00 17.13
CA GLU A 439 -23.98 20.43 17.31
C GLU A 439 -22.54 20.67 17.78
N ALA A 440 -21.92 19.67 18.45
CA ALA A 440 -20.51 19.69 18.82
C ALA A 440 -19.54 19.83 17.62
N LYS A 441 -20.00 19.51 16.39
CA LYS A 441 -19.21 19.71 15.15
C LYS A 441 -19.13 21.18 14.71
N ALA A 442 -20.07 22.04 15.10
CA ALA A 442 -20.10 23.43 14.66
C ALA A 442 -19.29 24.33 15.61
N ALA A 443 -19.48 24.18 16.93
CA ALA A 443 -18.87 25.06 17.92
C ALA A 443 -17.33 24.95 18.00
N HIS A 444 -16.75 23.78 17.73
CA HIS A 444 -15.30 23.58 17.88
C HIS A 444 -14.47 24.18 16.72
N ALA A 445 -15.11 24.52 15.60
CA ALA A 445 -14.42 24.97 14.38
C ALA A 445 -13.91 26.43 14.42
N GLN A 446 -14.41 27.28 15.33
CA GLN A 446 -14.15 28.73 15.28
C GLN A 446 -13.34 29.32 16.46
N ALA A 447 -12.96 28.54 17.47
CA ALA A 447 -12.19 29.04 18.61
C ALA A 447 -10.89 28.26 18.96
N GLY A 448 -10.76 26.99 18.54
CA GLY A 448 -9.58 26.16 18.86
C GLY A 448 -8.74 25.71 17.64
N GLY A 449 -9.30 25.74 16.44
CA GLY A 449 -8.76 25.06 15.25
C GLY A 449 -7.52 25.67 14.57
N ASP A 450 -6.84 26.62 15.21
CA ASP A 450 -5.69 27.37 14.66
C ASP A 450 -4.41 27.21 15.50
N LEU A 451 -4.47 26.57 16.68
CA LEU A 451 -3.28 26.33 17.53
C LEU A 451 -2.19 25.48 16.83
N PRO A 452 -2.51 24.32 16.21
CA PRO A 452 -1.51 23.55 15.46
C PRO A 452 -0.93 24.32 14.26
N GLN A 453 -1.78 25.08 13.56
CA GLN A 453 -1.42 25.85 12.37
C GLN A 453 -0.50 27.02 12.73
N LYS A 454 -0.78 27.74 13.83
CA LYS A 454 0.12 28.74 14.42
C LYS A 454 1.46 28.15 14.84
N ALA A 455 1.47 26.96 15.47
CA ALA A 455 2.72 26.30 15.85
C ALA A 455 3.58 25.97 14.61
N VAL A 456 2.96 25.47 13.53
CA VAL A 456 3.65 25.25 12.26
C VAL A 456 4.09 26.56 11.58
N ALA A 457 3.32 27.65 11.71
CA ALA A 457 3.70 28.96 11.19
C ALA A 457 4.90 29.56 11.95
N ALA A 458 4.91 29.47 13.29
CA ALA A 458 6.04 29.88 14.13
C ALA A 458 7.32 29.12 13.76
N LEU A 459 7.22 27.79 13.59
CA LEU A 459 8.33 26.95 13.14
C LEU A 459 8.90 27.36 11.77
N VAL A 460 8.02 27.69 10.81
CA VAL A 460 8.43 28.17 9.47
C VAL A 460 9.06 29.57 9.55
N ALA A 461 8.57 30.44 10.44
CA ALA A 461 9.10 31.77 10.70
C ALA A 461 10.40 31.78 11.53
N GLY A 462 10.82 30.65 12.12
CA GLY A 462 11.97 30.57 13.01
C GLY A 462 11.71 31.01 14.45
N ASP A 463 10.44 31.25 14.83
CA ASP A 463 10.05 31.52 16.21
C ASP A 463 10.01 30.21 17.01
N LEU A 464 11.19 29.73 17.43
CA LEU A 464 11.33 28.51 18.22
C LEU A 464 10.72 28.63 19.62
N ALA A 465 10.68 29.84 20.20
CA ALA A 465 10.09 30.08 21.51
C ALA A 465 8.56 30.01 21.47
N GLY A 466 7.93 30.68 20.50
CA GLY A 466 6.51 30.56 20.22
C GLY A 466 6.12 29.15 19.80
N TYR A 467 6.93 28.48 18.97
CA TYR A 467 6.74 27.07 18.63
C TYR A 467 6.73 26.18 19.88
N ALA A 468 7.72 26.30 20.78
CA ALA A 468 7.79 25.48 21.99
C ALA A 468 6.57 25.68 22.91
N GLY A 469 6.20 26.94 23.19
CA GLY A 469 5.04 27.25 24.03
C GLY A 469 3.68 26.91 23.40
N LEU A 470 3.61 26.77 22.07
CA LEU A 470 2.43 26.23 21.38
C LEU A 470 2.44 24.70 21.33
N ALA A 471 3.61 24.06 21.17
CA ALA A 471 3.78 22.61 21.20
C ALA A 471 3.40 22.02 22.56
N GLU A 472 3.74 22.71 23.66
CA GLU A 472 3.32 22.37 25.02
C GLU A 472 1.80 22.39 25.18
N LYS A 473 1.12 23.43 24.69
CA LYS A 473 -0.36 23.55 24.72
C LYS A 473 -1.10 22.50 23.89
N LEU A 474 -0.40 21.85 22.96
CA LEU A 474 -0.93 20.77 22.14
C LEU A 474 -0.73 19.38 22.78
N GLN A 475 0.05 19.28 23.87
CA GLN A 475 0.08 18.09 24.71
C GLN A 475 -1.30 17.83 25.31
N GLY A 476 -1.69 16.56 25.44
CA GLY A 476 -3.03 16.18 25.92
C GLY A 476 -4.20 16.42 24.93
N GLN A 477 -4.05 17.23 23.88
CA GLN A 477 -5.14 17.47 22.93
C GLN A 477 -5.40 16.23 22.04
N PRO A 478 -6.65 15.74 21.93
CA PRO A 478 -6.97 14.54 21.17
C PRO A 478 -7.06 14.79 19.65
N LEU A 479 -6.47 13.91 18.85
CA LEU A 479 -6.71 13.83 17.41
C LEU A 479 -7.83 12.82 17.12
N ILE A 480 -9.03 13.33 16.84
CA ILE A 480 -10.22 12.52 16.58
C ILE A 480 -10.18 11.96 15.14
N ALA A 481 -9.62 10.77 14.99
CA ALA A 481 -9.74 9.86 13.84
C ALA A 481 -9.33 10.41 12.46
N ILE A 482 -8.18 9.95 11.95
CA ILE A 482 -7.78 10.08 10.55
C ILE A 482 -8.62 9.09 9.74
N GLY A 483 -9.83 9.54 9.39
CA GLY A 483 -10.75 8.83 8.52
C GLY A 483 -10.06 8.35 7.23
N PRO A 484 -10.57 7.27 6.60
CA PRO A 484 -10.01 6.76 5.36
C PRO A 484 -9.87 7.89 4.35
N ARG A 485 -8.80 7.86 3.54
CA ARG A 485 -8.68 8.80 2.42
C ARG A 485 -9.86 8.55 1.47
N GLY A 486 -10.87 9.42 1.54
CA GLY A 486 -11.56 9.85 0.33
C GLY A 486 -10.52 10.32 -0.69
N ALA A 487 -10.85 10.24 -1.98
CA ALA A 487 -9.90 10.49 -3.07
C ALA A 487 -9.53 11.99 -3.20
N GLU A 488 -8.79 12.51 -2.21
CA GLU A 488 -8.47 13.93 -2.00
C GLU A 488 -6.96 14.23 -2.02
N ASP A 489 -6.09 13.20 -2.06
CA ASP A 489 -4.63 13.36 -2.17
C ASP A 489 -4.11 13.07 -3.60
N CYS A 490 -4.95 13.27 -4.61
CA CYS A 490 -4.50 13.71 -5.92
C CYS A 490 -4.68 15.24 -5.95
N ARG A 491 -3.66 16.02 -5.57
CA ARG A 491 -3.76 17.49 -5.54
C ARG A 491 -3.54 18.14 -6.91
N SER A 492 -4.42 17.77 -7.81
CA SER A 492 -4.98 18.55 -8.91
C SER A 492 -6.37 17.93 -9.20
N GLU A 493 -7.36 18.71 -9.62
CA GLU A 493 -8.73 18.26 -9.98
C GLU A 493 -9.82 18.12 -8.88
N ASP A 494 -10.07 19.16 -8.07
CA ASP A 494 -11.33 19.29 -7.27
C ASP A 494 -12.35 20.37 -7.72
N PRO A 495 -12.30 20.93 -8.96
CA PRO A 495 -13.49 21.45 -9.63
C PRO A 495 -14.11 20.41 -10.58
N ARG A 496 -13.31 19.69 -11.38
CA ARG A 496 -13.82 18.72 -12.37
C ARG A 496 -14.55 17.54 -11.74
N ARG A 497 -14.07 17.01 -10.61
CA ARG A 497 -14.76 15.91 -9.90
C ARG A 497 -16.14 16.35 -9.37
N LYS A 498 -16.23 17.55 -8.81
CA LYS A 498 -17.52 18.14 -8.37
C LYS A 498 -18.45 18.43 -9.54
N ALA A 499 -17.92 18.87 -10.68
CA ALA A 499 -18.70 19.01 -11.91
C ALA A 499 -19.25 17.67 -12.39
N ALA A 500 -18.45 16.59 -12.39
CA ALA A 500 -18.90 15.24 -12.74
C ALA A 500 -19.94 14.68 -11.74
N GLU A 501 -19.73 14.87 -10.44
CA GLU A 501 -20.71 14.50 -9.39
C GLU A 501 -22.02 15.31 -9.51
N ALA A 502 -21.98 16.55 -10.03
CA ALA A 502 -23.16 17.35 -10.33
C ALA A 502 -23.84 16.93 -11.65
N TRP A 503 -23.07 16.59 -12.68
CA TRP A 503 -23.57 16.10 -13.97
C TRP A 503 -24.36 14.80 -13.81
N LEU A 504 -23.85 13.85 -13.02
CA LEU A 504 -24.54 12.59 -12.74
C LEU A 504 -25.84 12.76 -11.92
N LYS A 505 -26.04 13.90 -11.26
CA LYS A 505 -27.28 14.26 -10.55
C LYS A 505 -28.31 14.95 -11.44
N ARG A 506 -27.91 15.48 -12.61
CA ARG A 506 -28.84 16.03 -13.61
C ARG A 506 -29.52 14.88 -14.34
N GLU A 507 -30.78 15.08 -14.71
CA GLU A 507 -31.44 14.23 -15.69
C GLU A 507 -30.75 14.41 -17.07
N PRO A 508 -30.70 13.37 -17.92
CA PRO A 508 -30.17 13.50 -19.28
C PRO A 508 -30.91 14.59 -20.06
N MET A 509 -30.18 15.32 -20.91
CA MET A 509 -30.78 16.30 -21.81
C MET A 509 -31.68 15.61 -22.84
N ASP A 510 -32.60 16.35 -23.46
CA ASP A 510 -33.42 15.82 -24.55
C ASP A 510 -32.52 15.28 -25.68
N GLY A 511 -32.89 14.14 -26.26
CA GLY A 511 -32.04 13.40 -27.19
C GLY A 511 -30.86 12.62 -26.59
N VAL A 512 -30.63 12.62 -25.27
CA VAL A 512 -29.49 11.92 -24.62
C VAL A 512 -29.98 10.72 -23.79
N VAL A 513 -29.32 9.57 -23.93
CA VAL A 513 -29.60 8.34 -23.16
C VAL A 513 -28.42 7.98 -22.26
N ARG A 514 -28.69 7.81 -20.96
CA ARG A 514 -27.69 7.45 -19.92
C ARG A 514 -27.60 5.94 -19.68
N PHE A 515 -26.44 5.35 -19.92
CA PHE A 515 -26.16 3.93 -19.79
C PHE A 515 -25.26 3.60 -18.59
N THR A 516 -25.87 3.19 -17.46
CA THR A 516 -25.15 2.73 -16.26
C THR A 516 -24.74 1.26 -16.33
N PHE A 517 -23.44 0.95 -16.40
CA PHE A 517 -22.85 -0.39 -16.35
C PHE A 517 -22.35 -0.69 -14.93
N LYS A 518 -23.10 -1.48 -14.16
CA LYS A 518 -22.83 -1.74 -12.73
C LYS A 518 -21.88 -2.92 -12.46
N GLU A 519 -21.74 -3.85 -13.40
CA GLU A 519 -20.97 -5.10 -13.24
C GLU A 519 -19.51 -4.92 -13.70
N GLU A 520 -18.54 -5.46 -12.95
CA GLU A 520 -17.12 -5.40 -13.31
C GLU A 520 -16.82 -6.19 -14.60
N GLY A 521 -15.97 -5.64 -15.47
CA GLY A 521 -15.60 -6.22 -16.77
C GLY A 521 -15.33 -5.17 -17.84
N ASP A 522 -15.08 -5.61 -19.07
CA ASP A 522 -14.86 -4.72 -20.22
C ASP A 522 -16.17 -4.07 -20.68
N LEU A 523 -16.11 -2.81 -21.10
CA LEU A 523 -17.28 -2.04 -21.52
C LEU A 523 -18.06 -2.69 -22.68
N GLY A 524 -17.38 -3.39 -23.58
CA GLY A 524 -18.00 -4.07 -24.71
C GLY A 524 -18.43 -3.13 -25.84
N VAL A 525 -17.82 -1.94 -25.90
CA VAL A 525 -18.12 -0.87 -26.86
C VAL A 525 -16.79 -0.33 -27.39
N VAL A 526 -16.66 -0.14 -28.70
CA VAL A 526 -15.48 0.43 -29.37
C VAL A 526 -15.79 1.86 -29.81
N LEU A 527 -14.85 2.80 -29.60
CA LEU A 527 -15.02 4.22 -29.92
C LEU A 527 -14.06 4.69 -31.03
N THR A 528 -14.49 5.66 -31.84
CA THR A 528 -13.65 6.32 -32.85
C THR A 528 -12.50 7.11 -32.23
N LYS A 529 -11.26 6.87 -32.71
CA LYS A 529 -10.13 7.79 -32.48
C LYS A 529 -10.34 9.07 -33.32
N GLY A 530 -10.86 10.14 -32.72
CA GLY A 530 -11.06 11.44 -33.36
C GLY A 530 -11.62 12.49 -32.40
N ASN A 531 -11.91 13.69 -32.91
CA ASN A 531 -12.40 14.84 -32.11
C ASN A 531 -13.79 14.62 -31.47
N THR A 532 -14.48 13.55 -31.85
CA THR A 532 -15.80 13.19 -31.34
C THR A 532 -15.87 11.66 -31.23
N PRO A 533 -16.12 11.10 -30.03
CA PRO A 533 -16.18 9.65 -29.86
C PRO A 533 -17.56 9.10 -30.22
N LEU A 534 -17.66 8.51 -31.41
CA LEU A 534 -18.81 7.70 -31.85
C LEU A 534 -18.59 6.24 -31.50
N ILE A 535 -19.69 5.55 -31.21
CA ILE A 535 -19.75 4.10 -31.01
C ILE A 535 -19.62 3.41 -32.38
N LEU A 536 -18.47 2.80 -32.61
CA LEU A 536 -18.15 2.02 -33.82
C LEU A 536 -18.77 0.63 -33.79
N GLU A 537 -18.64 -0.06 -32.66
CA GLU A 537 -19.02 -1.46 -32.51
C GLU A 537 -19.51 -1.71 -31.08
N VAL A 538 -20.53 -2.55 -30.95
CA VAL A 538 -20.95 -3.13 -29.67
C VAL A 538 -20.68 -4.63 -29.76
N LEU A 539 -19.75 -5.13 -28.94
CA LEU A 539 -19.28 -6.51 -29.04
C LEU A 539 -20.43 -7.49 -28.76
N ASP A 540 -20.61 -8.45 -29.67
CA ASP A 540 -21.69 -9.43 -29.57
C ASP A 540 -21.59 -10.28 -28.28
N GLY A 541 -22.73 -10.50 -27.65
CA GLY A 541 -22.82 -11.21 -26.36
C GLY A 541 -22.32 -10.41 -25.14
N SER A 542 -21.75 -9.20 -25.31
CA SER A 542 -21.39 -8.33 -24.19
C SER A 542 -22.62 -7.87 -23.38
N PRO A 543 -22.45 -7.45 -22.12
CA PRO A 543 -23.54 -6.84 -21.36
C PRO A 543 -24.10 -5.56 -22.00
N ALA A 544 -23.33 -4.86 -22.85
CA ALA A 544 -23.82 -3.70 -23.61
C ALA A 544 -24.83 -4.10 -24.70
N ALA A 545 -24.55 -5.18 -25.45
CA ALA A 545 -25.49 -5.72 -26.45
C ALA A 545 -26.79 -6.28 -25.83
N LYS A 546 -26.72 -6.72 -24.57
CA LYS A 546 -27.84 -7.34 -23.82
C LYS A 546 -28.70 -6.35 -23.03
N LYS A 547 -28.20 -5.15 -22.76
CA LYS A 547 -28.91 -4.16 -21.93
C LYS A 547 -30.08 -3.55 -22.72
N ALA A 548 -31.16 -3.22 -22.00
CA ALA A 548 -32.26 -2.41 -22.51
C ALA A 548 -32.19 -0.99 -21.90
N PRO A 549 -32.39 0.10 -22.67
CA PRO A 549 -32.40 0.10 -24.14
C PRO A 549 -31.06 -0.39 -24.71
N ARG A 550 -31.05 -0.85 -25.97
CA ARG A 550 -29.81 -1.28 -26.62
C ARG A 550 -28.93 -0.07 -26.90
N VAL A 551 -27.62 -0.24 -26.72
CA VAL A 551 -26.63 0.77 -27.13
C VAL A 551 -26.66 0.87 -28.66
N PRO A 552 -26.82 2.08 -29.25
CA PRO A 552 -26.88 2.24 -30.69
C PRO A 552 -25.49 2.12 -31.31
N LEU A 553 -25.40 1.46 -32.45
CA LEU A 553 -24.31 1.66 -33.40
C LEU A 553 -24.45 3.10 -33.93
N SER A 554 -23.34 3.85 -34.02
CA SER A 554 -23.22 5.29 -34.34
C SER A 554 -23.66 6.33 -33.29
N GLY A 555 -24.03 5.95 -32.06
CA GLY A 555 -24.29 6.94 -30.99
C GLY A 555 -23.04 7.74 -30.61
N MET A 556 -23.18 9.05 -30.39
CA MET A 556 -22.09 9.94 -29.96
C MET A 556 -21.99 9.98 -28.43
N VAL A 557 -20.83 9.67 -27.86
CA VAL A 557 -20.60 9.73 -26.40
C VAL A 557 -20.25 11.17 -26.01
N ILE A 558 -21.06 11.78 -25.14
CA ILE A 558 -20.85 13.17 -24.68
C ILE A 558 -20.27 13.26 -23.26
N ALA A 559 -20.45 12.22 -22.43
CA ALA A 559 -19.81 12.15 -21.11
C ALA A 559 -19.56 10.70 -20.65
N VAL A 560 -18.50 10.52 -19.85
CA VAL A 560 -18.15 9.24 -19.19
C VAL A 560 -18.02 9.47 -17.68
N ASN A 561 -18.81 8.77 -16.85
CA ASN A 561 -18.84 8.94 -15.40
C ASN A 561 -19.02 10.40 -14.94
N GLY A 562 -19.73 11.22 -15.75
CA GLY A 562 -19.95 12.65 -15.51
C GLY A 562 -18.82 13.57 -16.01
N TYR A 563 -17.71 13.02 -16.50
CA TYR A 563 -16.69 13.80 -17.22
C TYR A 563 -17.18 14.05 -18.65
N GLU A 564 -17.55 15.30 -18.93
CA GLU A 564 -17.93 15.79 -20.26
C GLU A 564 -16.72 15.73 -21.22
N LEU A 565 -16.99 15.34 -22.47
CA LEU A 565 -15.97 15.20 -23.52
C LEU A 565 -16.05 16.43 -24.44
N SER A 566 -15.08 17.34 -24.32
CA SER A 566 -14.95 18.49 -25.22
C SER A 566 -14.38 18.06 -26.58
N PRO A 567 -14.77 18.71 -27.70
CA PRO A 567 -14.07 18.58 -28.99
C PRO A 567 -12.56 18.89 -28.92
N GLU A 568 -12.11 19.61 -27.88
CA GLU A 568 -10.72 19.99 -27.64
C GLU A 568 -9.94 18.92 -26.86
N ASP A 569 -10.64 18.09 -26.08
CA ASP A 569 -10.08 16.96 -25.31
C ASP A 569 -11.09 15.78 -25.29
N PRO A 570 -11.22 15.04 -26.41
CA PRO A 570 -12.13 13.89 -26.50
C PRO A 570 -11.67 12.69 -25.65
N TYR A 571 -10.49 12.78 -25.02
CA TYR A 571 -9.82 11.68 -24.33
C TYR A 571 -9.11 12.15 -23.05
N SER A 572 -9.82 12.92 -22.22
CA SER A 572 -9.32 13.28 -20.88
C SER A 572 -8.83 12.03 -20.13
N GLN A 573 -7.73 12.15 -19.37
CA GLN A 573 -7.13 10.97 -18.72
C GLN A 573 -8.10 10.32 -17.73
N GLU A 574 -8.99 11.11 -17.14
CA GLU A 574 -10.09 10.71 -16.27
C GLU A 574 -11.13 9.88 -17.04
N ALA A 575 -11.57 10.33 -18.22
CA ALA A 575 -12.50 9.59 -19.06
C ALA A 575 -11.86 8.31 -19.63
N LEU A 576 -10.62 8.36 -20.12
CA LEU A 576 -9.87 7.17 -20.55
C LEU A 576 -9.74 6.13 -19.43
N LYS A 577 -9.42 6.58 -18.21
CA LYS A 577 -9.34 5.72 -17.02
C LYS A 577 -10.71 5.15 -16.64
N ALA A 578 -11.78 5.93 -16.75
CA ALA A 578 -13.16 5.48 -16.56
C ALA A 578 -13.63 4.50 -17.65
N MET A 579 -13.16 4.63 -18.90
CA MET A 579 -13.43 3.68 -19.98
C MET A 579 -12.58 2.40 -19.88
N SER A 580 -11.46 2.43 -19.17
CA SER A 580 -10.58 1.26 -19.03
C SER A 580 -11.15 0.13 -18.17
N ARG A 581 -12.14 0.41 -17.31
CA ARG A 581 -12.76 -0.57 -16.39
C ARG A 581 -14.18 -0.16 -16.01
N ARG A 582 -15.11 -1.12 -15.95
CA ARG A 582 -16.39 -0.93 -15.25
C ARG A 582 -16.19 -0.92 -13.71
N PRO A 583 -17.08 -0.29 -12.92
CA PRO A 583 -18.35 0.33 -13.31
C PRO A 583 -18.18 1.66 -14.07
N ALA A 584 -19.05 1.88 -15.05
CA ALA A 584 -19.02 3.06 -15.92
C ALA A 584 -20.43 3.55 -16.26
N ILE A 585 -20.59 4.85 -16.48
CA ILE A 585 -21.81 5.51 -16.93
C ILE A 585 -21.47 6.24 -18.22
N LEU A 586 -22.18 5.96 -19.31
CA LEU A 586 -22.03 6.68 -20.57
C LEU A 586 -23.29 7.52 -20.83
N ASP A 587 -23.12 8.81 -21.11
CA ASP A 587 -24.18 9.62 -21.70
C ASP A 587 -23.96 9.67 -23.20
N VAL A 588 -24.94 9.18 -23.95
CA VAL A 588 -24.86 9.00 -25.40
C VAL A 588 -25.96 9.83 -26.05
N GLN A 589 -25.58 10.79 -26.89
CA GLN A 589 -26.51 11.50 -27.76
C GLN A 589 -27.03 10.54 -28.83
N TRP A 590 -28.35 10.42 -28.90
CA TRP A 590 -29.04 9.48 -29.78
C TRP A 590 -29.05 10.00 -31.22
N PRO A 591 -28.82 9.14 -32.24
CA PRO A 591 -28.90 9.55 -33.64
C PRO A 591 -30.29 10.08 -34.02
N GLU A 592 -30.38 11.24 -34.67
CA GLU A 592 -31.64 11.91 -35.03
C GLU A 592 -32.51 11.10 -36.03
N ASP A 593 -31.88 10.20 -36.80
CA ASP A 593 -32.52 9.28 -37.74
C ASP A 593 -33.20 8.07 -37.04
N GLN A 594 -32.97 7.88 -35.74
CA GLN A 594 -33.49 6.75 -34.97
C GLN A 594 -34.50 7.21 -33.91
N ARG A 595 -35.65 6.52 -33.82
CA ARG A 595 -36.62 6.80 -32.75
C ARG A 595 -35.99 6.56 -31.38
N LEU A 596 -36.06 7.58 -30.51
CA LEU A 596 -35.64 7.48 -29.11
C LEU A 596 -36.29 6.25 -28.44
N PRO A 597 -35.52 5.45 -27.67
CA PRO A 597 -36.05 4.26 -27.04
C PRO A 597 -36.99 4.65 -25.89
N VAL A 598 -38.09 3.91 -25.73
CA VAL A 598 -39.01 4.10 -24.59
C VAL A 598 -38.33 3.63 -23.31
N VAL A 599 -37.70 4.57 -22.59
CA VAL A 599 -37.05 4.31 -21.30
C VAL A 599 -38.13 4.10 -20.23
N LYS A 600 -38.34 2.85 -19.82
CA LYS A 600 -39.06 2.57 -18.57
C LYS A 600 -38.10 2.82 -17.41
N HIS A 601 -38.28 3.96 -16.74
CA HIS A 601 -37.66 4.20 -15.44
C HIS A 601 -38.17 3.15 -14.44
N ALA A 602 -37.25 2.55 -13.69
CA ALA A 602 -37.47 1.50 -12.69
C ALA A 602 -36.58 1.75 -11.48
#